data_AF-A0A0J7MQ43-F1
#
_entry.id   AF-A0A0J7MQ43-F1
#
_cell.length_a   1.000
_cell.length_b   1.000
_cell.length_c   1.000
_cell.angle_alpha   90.00
_cell.angle_beta   90.00
_cell.angle_gamma   90.00
#
_symmetry.space_group_name_H-M   'P 1'
#
loop_
_entity.id
_entity.type
_entity.pdbx_description
1 polymer ?
#
loop_
_entity_poly.entity_id
_entity_poly.type
_entity_poly.pdbx_seq_one_letter_code
_entity_poly.pdbx_strand_id
1 'polypeptide(L)'
;MVRKHPDVISKGATVNMSDVEEDPIVMIQRKWYLYLMALCCFIVPTLVPMWAWDESLWYAWHMTVAKYALSLNGTWSVNSAAHIWGVKPFD
;
A
#
# COMPACT_ATOMS: atom_id res chain seq x y z
N MET A 1 -12.23 -9.59 2.51
CA MET A 1 -11.50 -10.00 1.29
C MET A 1 -12.07 -11.31 0.80
N VAL A 2 -12.35 -11.42 -0.51
CA VAL A 2 -12.74 -12.67 -1.15
C VAL A 2 -11.51 -13.35 -1.76
N ARG A 3 -11.57 -14.66 -1.97
CA ARG A 3 -10.51 -15.36 -2.71
C ARG A 3 -10.46 -14.82 -4.15
N LYS A 4 -9.25 -14.71 -4.69
CA LYS A 4 -9.06 -14.32 -6.09
C LYS A 4 -9.71 -15.37 -7.01
N HIS A 5 -10.29 -14.90 -8.12
CA HIS A 5 -10.84 -15.78 -9.15
C HIS A 5 -9.73 -16.67 -9.75
N PRO A 6 -9.99 -17.96 -10.08
CA PRO A 6 -8.98 -18.86 -10.67
C PRO A 6 -8.27 -18.28 -11.90
N ASP A 7 -9.00 -17.55 -12.75
CA ASP A 7 -8.41 -16.92 -13.95
C ASP A 7 -7.34 -15.87 -13.64
N VAL A 8 -7.45 -15.17 -12.50
CA VAL A 8 -6.41 -14.21 -12.08
C VAL A 8 -5.12 -14.95 -11.72
N ILE A 9 -5.25 -16.15 -11.17
CA ILE A 9 -4.10 -16.98 -10.80
C ILE A 9 -3.47 -17.59 -12.06
N SER A 10 -4.28 -18.20 -12.93
CA SER A 10 -3.79 -18.88 -14.13
C SER A 10 -3.17 -17.90 -15.13
N LYS A 11 -3.82 -16.77 -15.40
CA LYS A 11 -3.30 -15.73 -16.31
C LYS A 11 -2.22 -14.86 -15.65
N GLY A 12 -2.29 -14.65 -14.35
CA GLY A 12 -1.24 -13.94 -13.62
C GLY A 12 0.10 -14.66 -13.69
N ALA A 13 0.09 -15.99 -13.67
CA ALA A 13 1.30 -16.80 -13.78
C ALA A 13 1.99 -16.74 -15.15
N THR A 14 1.32 -16.25 -16.20
CA THR A 14 1.92 -16.09 -17.54
C THR A 14 2.64 -14.75 -17.71
N VAL A 15 2.52 -13.83 -16.74
CA VAL A 15 3.19 -12.53 -16.78
C VAL A 15 4.67 -12.73 -16.47
N ASN A 16 5.55 -12.20 -17.32
CA ASN A 16 6.98 -12.22 -17.05
C ASN A 16 7.30 -11.25 -15.89
N MET A 17 7.93 -11.78 -14.84
CA MET A 17 8.34 -11.04 -13.64
C MET A 17 9.87 -11.00 -13.46
N SER A 18 10.64 -11.40 -14.49
CA SER A 18 12.10 -11.55 -14.39
C SER A 18 12.79 -10.25 -13.99
N ASP A 19 12.31 -9.11 -14.48
CA ASP A 19 12.81 -7.77 -14.13
C ASP A 19 12.67 -7.47 -12.63
N VAL A 20 11.52 -7.80 -12.05
CA VAL A 20 11.23 -7.60 -10.62
C VAL A 20 12.01 -8.60 -9.75
N GLU A 21 12.18 -9.83 -10.24
CA GLU A 21 12.91 -10.90 -9.53
C GLU A 21 14.43 -10.71 -9.57
N GLU A 22 14.95 -10.11 -10.64
CA GLU A 22 16.37 -9.76 -10.78
C GLU A 22 16.74 -8.49 -10.00
N ASP A 23 15.78 -7.64 -9.63
CA ASP A 23 16.03 -6.46 -8.80
C ASP A 23 16.29 -6.84 -7.32
N PRO A 24 17.53 -6.68 -6.82
CA PRO A 24 17.88 -7.07 -5.46
C PRO A 24 17.18 -6.20 -4.40
N ILE A 25 16.85 -4.94 -4.70
CA ILE A 25 16.18 -4.04 -3.77
C ILE A 25 14.74 -4.50 -3.56
N VAL A 26 14.04 -4.83 -4.64
CA VAL A 26 12.66 -5.34 -4.57
C VAL A 26 12.63 -6.69 -3.83
N MET A 27 13.59 -7.58 -4.10
CA MET A 27 13.62 -8.88 -3.43
C MET A 27 13.94 -8.78 -1.94
N ILE A 28 14.78 -7.82 -1.51
CA ILE A 28 14.97 -7.49 -0.10
C ILE A 28 13.67 -6.96 0.51
N GLN A 29 13.02 -6.01 -0.15
CA GLN A 29 11.75 -5.45 0.31
C GLN A 29 10.68 -6.53 0.47
N ARG A 30 10.56 -7.45 -0.50
CA ARG A 30 9.62 -8.57 -0.49
C ARG A 30 9.87 -9.51 0.68
N LYS A 31 11.16 -9.83 0.95
CA LYS A 31 11.57 -10.70 2.05
C LYS A 31 11.22 -10.12 3.43
N TRP A 32 11.43 -8.81 3.61
CA TRP A 32 11.25 -8.13 4.90
C TRP A 32 9.94 -7.34 5.00
N TYR A 33 9.03 -7.50 4.05
CA TYR A 33 7.85 -6.66 3.86
C TYR A 33 7.04 -6.45 5.13
N LEU A 34 6.74 -7.52 5.88
CA LEU A 34 5.91 -7.42 7.09
C LEU A 34 6.54 -6.52 8.16
N TYR A 35 7.86 -6.62 8.34
CA TYR A 35 8.60 -5.79 9.30
C TYR A 35 8.71 -4.35 8.82
N LEU A 36 9.08 -4.15 7.56
CA LEU A 36 9.18 -2.81 6.95
C LEU A 36 7.83 -2.10 6.93
N MET A 37 6.74 -2.82 6.65
CA MET A 37 5.39 -2.26 6.67
C MET A 37 5.00 -1.82 8.08
N ALA A 38 5.20 -2.65 9.10
CA ALA A 38 4.87 -2.28 10.47
C ALA A 38 5.71 -1.06 10.93
N LEU A 39 7.01 -1.09 10.63
CA LEU A 39 7.94 -0.02 10.99
C LEU A 39 7.59 1.30 10.29
N CYS A 40 7.55 1.32 8.97
CA CYS A 40 7.41 2.54 8.19
C CYS A 40 5.97 3.06 8.12
N CYS A 41 4.96 2.20 8.26
CA CYS A 41 3.55 2.61 8.14
C CYS A 41 2.93 3.00 9.49
N PHE A 42 3.36 2.38 10.60
CA PHE A 42 2.74 2.58 11.90
C PHE A 42 3.71 3.10 12.96
N ILE A 43 4.87 2.45 13.15
CA ILE A 43 5.78 2.80 14.24
C ILE A 43 6.42 4.17 14.02
N VAL A 44 7.12 4.35 12.91
CA VAL A 44 7.80 5.62 12.60
C VAL A 44 6.80 6.78 12.51
N PRO A 45 5.67 6.68 11.79
CA PRO A 45 4.71 7.78 11.71
C PRO A 45 4.01 8.10 13.03
N THR A 46 3.91 7.14 13.97
CA THR A 46 3.35 7.41 15.31
C THR A 46 4.40 8.05 16.23
N LEU A 47 5.63 7.56 16.22
CA LEU A 47 6.67 8.02 17.16
C LEU A 47 7.28 9.36 16.75
N VAL A 48 7.42 9.64 15.45
CA VAL A 48 8.02 10.90 14.99
C VAL A 48 7.25 12.12 15.51
N PRO A 49 5.92 12.23 15.40
CA PRO A 49 5.16 13.35 15.96
C PRO A 49 5.31 13.50 17.47
N MET A 50 5.30 12.37 18.20
CA MET A 50 5.49 12.37 19.64
C MET A 50 6.86 12.91 20.04
N TRP A 51 7.92 12.56 19.30
CA TRP A 51 9.29 12.91 19.66
C TRP A 51 9.70 14.29 19.14
N ALA A 52 9.20 14.69 17.97
CA ALA A 52 9.63 15.91 17.29
C ALA A 52 8.88 17.17 17.74
N TRP A 53 7.63 17.04 18.21
CA TRP A 53 6.82 18.18 18.66
C TRP A 53 5.87 17.85 19.82
N ASP A 54 6.23 16.85 20.63
CA ASP A 54 5.53 16.49 21.89
C ASP A 54 4.04 16.17 21.72
N GLU A 55 3.68 15.56 20.58
CA GLU A 55 2.31 15.12 20.34
C GLU A 55 1.91 13.97 21.29
N SER A 56 0.65 13.94 21.72
CA SER A 56 0.13 12.83 22.51
C SER A 56 0.13 11.53 21.70
N LEU A 57 0.56 10.43 22.33
CA LEU A 57 0.52 9.09 21.72
C LEU A 57 -0.88 8.74 21.19
N TRP A 58 -1.93 9.17 21.90
CA TRP A 58 -3.31 8.92 21.48
C TRP A 58 -3.62 9.59 20.14
N TYR A 59 -3.29 10.87 19.99
CA TYR A 59 -3.54 11.61 18.76
C TYR A 59 -2.62 11.15 17.62
N ALA A 60 -1.33 10.95 17.90
CA ALA A 60 -0.36 10.47 16.92
C ALA A 60 -0.76 9.11 16.32
N TRP A 61 -1.23 8.18 17.16
CA TRP A 61 -1.72 6.87 16.72
C TRP A 61 -2.96 6.99 15.83
N HIS A 62 -3.99 7.72 16.27
CA HIS A 62 -5.24 7.85 15.50
C HIS A 62 -5.01 8.56 14.17
N MET A 63 -4.15 9.59 14.14
CA MET A 63 -3.79 10.28 12.91
C MET A 63 -3.01 9.38 11.95
N THR A 64 -2.13 8.50 12.47
CA THR A 64 -1.42 7.51 11.66
C THR A 64 -2.38 6.52 11.00
N VAL A 65 -3.35 6.00 11.76
CA VAL A 65 -4.39 5.09 11.23
C VAL A 65 -5.28 5.81 10.22
N ALA A 66 -5.70 7.04 10.49
CA ALA A 66 -6.50 7.85 9.56
C ALA A 66 -5.74 8.11 8.25
N LYS A 67 -4.45 8.48 8.34
CA LYS A 67 -3.58 8.65 7.17
C LYS A 67 -3.45 7.36 6.35
N TYR A 68 -3.33 6.21 7.00
CA TYR A 68 -3.30 4.92 6.32
C TYR A 68 -4.63 4.63 5.60
N ALA A 69 -5.76 4.82 6.27
CA ALA A 69 -7.09 4.63 5.69
C ALA A 69 -7.35 5.56 4.50
N LEU A 70 -6.97 6.84 4.60
CA LEU A 70 -7.10 7.81 3.50
C LEU A 70 -6.22 7.43 2.31
N SER A 71 -4.98 6.98 2.56
CA SER A 71 -4.07 6.53 1.49
C SER A 71 -4.62 5.31 0.74
N LEU A 72 -5.21 4.36 1.48
CA LEU A 72 -5.88 3.19 0.90
C LEU A 72 -7.09 3.60 0.07
N ASN A 73 -8.00 4.41 0.62
CA ASN A 73 -9.20 4.85 -0.10
C ASN A 73 -8.85 5.70 -1.32
N GLY A 74 -7.83 6.55 -1.23
CA GLY A 74 -7.29 7.29 -2.37
C GLY A 74 -6.86 6.35 -3.49
N THR A 75 -6.02 5.36 -3.17
CA THR A 75 -5.58 4.36 -4.16
C THR A 75 -6.74 3.52 -4.71
N TRP A 76 -7.64 3.06 -3.85
CA TRP A 76 -8.78 2.22 -4.26
C TRP A 76 -9.83 2.99 -5.07
N SER A 77 -9.88 4.32 -4.93
CA SER A 77 -10.72 5.17 -5.78
C SER A 77 -10.33 5.05 -7.25
N VAL A 78 -9.04 4.82 -7.56
CA VAL A 78 -8.59 4.56 -8.94
C VAL A 78 -9.23 3.29 -9.48
N ASN A 79 -9.30 2.23 -8.68
CA ASN A 79 -9.89 0.94 -9.10
C ASN A 79 -11.43 0.93 -9.11
N SER A 80 -12.08 1.98 -8.61
CA SER A 80 -13.54 2.10 -8.54
C SER A 80 -14.04 3.35 -9.24
N ALA A 81 -13.88 4.51 -8.60
CA ALA A 81 -14.32 5.79 -9.11
C ALA A 81 -13.78 6.12 -10.50
N ALA A 82 -12.48 5.95 -10.75
CA ALA A 82 -11.89 6.32 -12.05
C ALA A 82 -12.32 5.39 -13.21
N HIS A 83 -12.81 4.18 -12.91
CA HIS A 83 -13.38 3.29 -13.93
C HIS A 83 -14.86 3.58 -14.21
N ILE A 84 -15.57 4.22 -13.28
CA ILE A 84 -17.01 4.53 -13.38
C ILE A 84 -17.25 5.94 -13.91
N TRP A 85 -16.50 6.92 -13.42
CA TRP A 85 -16.69 8.34 -13.70
C TRP A 85 -15.48 8.93 -14.43
N GLY A 86 -15.73 9.62 -15.53
CA GLY A 86 -14.71 10.29 -16.34
C GLY A 86 -14.97 10.12 -17.84
N VAL A 87 -14.28 10.91 -18.65
CA VAL A 87 -14.24 10.75 -20.11
C VAL A 87 -13.10 9.80 -20.49
N LYS A 88 -13.27 9.05 -21.58
CA LYS A 88 -12.23 8.17 -22.15
C LYS A 88 -11.83 8.70 -23.52
N PRO A 89 -10.97 9.74 -23.57
CA PRO A 89 -10.59 10.39 -24.83
C PRO A 89 -9.68 9.50 -25.69
N PHE A 90 -9.01 8.53 -25.08
CA PHE A 90 -8.17 7.54 -25.72
C PHE A 90 -8.52 6.16 -25.14
N ASP A 91 -8.29 5.10 -25.94
CA ASP A 91 -8.34 3.71 -25.49
C ASP A 91 -6.96 3.26 -24.97
#